data_AF-F9W2S4-F1
#
_entry.id   AF-F9W2S4-F1
#
_cell.length_a   1.000
_cell.length_b   1.000
_cell.length_c   1.000
_cell.angle_alpha   90.00
_cell.angle_beta   90.00
_cell.angle_gamma   90.00
#
_symmetry.space_group_name_H-M   'P 1'
#
loop_
_entity.id
_entity.type
_entity.pdbx_description
1 polymer ?
#
loop_
_entity_poly.entity_id
_entity_poly.type
_entity_poly.pdbx_seq_one_letter_code
_entity_poly.pdbx_strand_id
1 'polypeptide(L)'
;MSESAPADATPTTAELDPDDRALLAEAVRSWTRIVAWVLSVGGAIGFVASFVLTVERIELFKNPDYVPSCNFNPVLSCGSVMAKPQAALFGFPNPLLGIAGFAVVITTGVAILAGARLAGWYWAGLQVGVTLAMAFICWLIYSSLYSIGALCPYCMVVWAATLPIFVFVSVRNLHASGLTSRSGAALAVARSHALILVLAVGLVIVLIAIRFWSYWSSLY
;
A
#
# COMPACT_ATOMS: atom_id res chain seq x y z
N MET A 1 -57.17 3.06 -6.61
CA MET A 1 -56.11 2.20 -7.17
C MET A 1 -54.80 2.84 -6.73
N SER A 2 -54.19 2.30 -5.68
CA SER A 2 -53.01 2.89 -5.01
C SER A 2 -51.78 2.57 -5.85
N GLU A 3 -51.14 3.59 -6.40
CA GLU A 3 -49.90 3.47 -7.14
C GLU A 3 -48.77 3.14 -6.15
N SER A 4 -48.26 1.92 -6.19
CA SER A 4 -47.12 1.48 -5.41
C SER A 4 -45.85 2.14 -5.94
N ALA A 5 -45.28 3.07 -5.18
CA ALA A 5 -43.98 3.65 -5.46
C ALA A 5 -42.91 2.54 -5.52
N PRO A 6 -42.00 2.53 -6.51
CA PRO A 6 -40.93 1.54 -6.59
C PRO A 6 -39.95 1.74 -5.42
N ALA A 7 -39.90 0.76 -4.52
CA ALA A 7 -39.20 0.81 -3.23
C ALA A 7 -37.66 0.69 -3.30
N ASP A 8 -37.02 0.95 -4.45
CA ASP A 8 -35.59 0.61 -4.64
C ASP A 8 -34.77 1.65 -5.43
N ALA A 9 -35.31 2.84 -5.67
CA ALA A 9 -34.52 3.93 -6.26
C ALA A 9 -33.73 4.64 -5.15
N THR A 10 -32.40 4.45 -5.14
CA THR A 10 -31.53 5.28 -4.31
C THR A 10 -31.71 6.73 -4.73
N PRO A 11 -32.15 7.65 -3.84
CA PRO A 11 -32.41 9.03 -4.22
C PRO A 11 -31.16 9.66 -4.79
N THR A 12 -31.34 10.40 -5.88
CA THR A 12 -30.27 11.15 -6.53
C THR A 12 -29.76 12.22 -5.57
N THR A 13 -28.49 12.63 -5.67
CA THR A 13 -27.93 13.67 -4.78
C THR A 13 -28.72 14.98 -4.79
N ALA A 14 -29.47 15.26 -5.87
CA ALA A 14 -30.36 16.42 -5.99
C ALA A 14 -31.65 16.29 -5.13
N GLU A 15 -32.10 15.07 -4.87
CA GLU A 15 -33.33 14.74 -4.13
C GLU A 15 -33.12 14.66 -2.62
N LEU A 16 -31.87 14.65 -2.16
CA LEU A 16 -31.51 14.67 -0.75
C LEU A 16 -31.82 16.02 -0.09
N ASP A 17 -32.19 15.96 1.19
CA ASP A 17 -32.38 17.12 2.04
C ASP A 17 -31.09 17.98 2.10
N PRO A 18 -31.17 19.32 2.19
CA PRO A 18 -29.99 20.18 2.29
C PRO A 18 -28.98 19.75 3.37
N ASP A 19 -29.44 19.27 4.52
CA ASP A 19 -28.56 18.86 5.63
C ASP A 19 -27.80 17.57 5.27
N ASP A 20 -28.49 16.58 4.69
CA ASP A 20 -27.88 15.34 4.20
C ASP A 20 -26.83 15.61 3.11
N ARG A 21 -27.11 16.54 2.19
CA ARG A 21 -26.13 16.94 1.16
C ARG A 21 -24.89 17.57 1.76
N ALA A 22 -25.05 18.40 2.80
CA ALA A 22 -23.92 19.02 3.49
C ALA A 22 -23.05 17.97 4.22
N LEU A 23 -23.68 17.00 4.88
CA LEU A 23 -22.99 15.88 5.55
C LEU A 23 -22.22 15.01 4.56
N LEU A 24 -22.83 14.64 3.43
CA LEU A 24 -22.15 13.89 2.37
C LEU A 24 -20.97 14.65 1.79
N ALA A 25 -21.13 15.95 1.55
CA ALA A 25 -20.05 16.78 1.03
C ALA A 25 -18.86 16.86 2.02
N GLU A 26 -19.11 16.95 3.32
CA GLU A 26 -18.05 16.88 4.33
C GLU A 26 -17.39 15.51 4.40
N ALA A 27 -18.17 14.42 4.34
CA ALA A 27 -17.64 13.06 4.31
C ALA A 27 -16.73 12.81 3.09
N VAL A 28 -17.10 13.31 1.91
CA VAL A 28 -16.27 13.22 0.70
C VAL A 28 -14.98 14.05 0.84
N ARG A 29 -15.07 15.25 1.42
CA ARG A 29 -13.89 16.10 1.69
C ARG A 29 -12.94 15.46 2.70
N SER A 30 -13.46 14.92 3.80
CA SER A 30 -12.66 14.26 4.83
C SER A 30 -11.98 13.00 4.27
N TRP A 31 -12.70 12.17 3.52
CA TRP A 31 -12.14 11.00 2.84
C TRP A 31 -11.03 11.38 1.86
N THR A 32 -11.25 12.41 1.05
CA THR A 32 -10.24 12.90 0.09
C THR A 32 -8.97 13.34 0.81
N ARG A 33 -9.11 14.04 1.95
CA ARG A 33 -7.97 14.45 2.78
C ARG A 33 -7.23 13.25 3.37
N ILE A 34 -7.95 12.24 3.87
CA ILE A 34 -7.34 11.01 4.40
C ILE A 34 -6.52 10.30 3.31
N VAL A 35 -7.10 10.09 2.13
CA VAL A 35 -6.38 9.46 1.00
C VAL A 35 -5.13 10.27 0.66
N ALA A 36 -5.23 11.60 0.59
CA ALA A 36 -4.10 12.45 0.28
C ALA A 36 -2.97 12.37 1.33
N TRP A 37 -3.31 12.29 2.61
CA TRP A 37 -2.34 12.08 3.69
C TRP A 37 -1.72 10.69 3.65
N VAL A 38 -2.50 9.63 3.41
CA VAL A 38 -1.99 8.26 3.26
C VAL A 38 -0.99 8.18 2.10
N LEU A 39 -1.30 8.80 0.96
CA LEU A 39 -0.39 8.86 -0.18
C LEU A 39 0.87 9.68 0.14
N SER A 40 0.73 10.84 0.78
CA SER A 40 1.87 11.71 1.09
C SER A 40 2.82 11.09 2.11
N VAL A 41 2.29 10.66 3.26
CA VAL A 41 3.09 10.13 4.38
C VAL A 41 3.55 8.71 4.07
N GLY A 42 2.64 7.84 3.63
CA GLY A 42 3.00 6.47 3.24
C GLY A 42 3.99 6.47 2.08
N GLY A 43 3.78 7.35 1.10
CA GLY A 43 4.73 7.55 0.00
C GLY A 43 6.09 8.02 0.49
N ALA A 44 6.15 9.01 1.39
CA ALA A 44 7.41 9.53 1.93
C ALA A 44 8.19 8.47 2.70
N ILE A 45 7.50 7.70 3.55
CA ILE A 45 8.10 6.58 4.31
C ILE A 45 8.67 5.52 3.34
N GLY A 46 7.86 5.11 2.35
CA GLY A 46 8.29 4.13 1.34
C GLY A 46 9.46 4.62 0.48
N PHE A 47 9.45 5.91 0.12
CA PHE A 47 10.53 6.55 -0.63
C PHE A 47 11.83 6.56 0.16
N VAL A 48 11.79 7.01 1.42
CA VAL A 48 12.98 7.04 2.29
C VAL A 48 13.53 5.63 2.49
N ALA A 49 12.69 4.64 2.76
CA ALA A 49 13.13 3.25 2.90
C ALA A 49 13.78 2.72 1.61
N SER A 50 13.19 3.01 0.45
CA SER A 50 13.72 2.60 -0.86
C SER A 50 15.03 3.32 -1.21
N PHE A 51 15.14 4.60 -0.83
CA PHE A 51 16.35 5.39 -1.00
C PHE A 51 17.49 4.85 -0.15
N VAL A 52 17.25 4.62 1.15
CA VAL A 52 18.25 4.03 2.05
C VAL A 52 18.66 2.65 1.54
N LEU A 53 17.72 1.79 1.14
CA LEU A 53 18.04 0.49 0.53
C LEU A 53 18.95 0.60 -0.70
N THR A 54 18.76 1.64 -1.52
CA THR A 54 19.62 1.90 -2.68
C THR A 54 21.02 2.27 -2.23
N VAL A 55 21.15 3.15 -1.23
CA VAL A 55 22.45 3.55 -0.66
C VAL A 55 23.18 2.35 -0.05
N GLU A 56 22.51 1.57 0.80
CA GLU A 56 23.06 0.36 1.43
C GLU A 56 23.58 -0.63 0.37
N ARG A 57 22.84 -0.78 -0.73
CA ARG A 57 23.26 -1.66 -1.83
C ARG A 57 24.48 -1.14 -2.58
N ILE A 58 24.58 0.18 -2.76
CA ILE A 58 25.74 0.81 -3.40
C ILE A 58 26.99 0.64 -2.52
N GLU A 59 26.88 0.83 -1.21
CA GLU A 59 28.00 0.64 -0.30
C GLU A 59 28.46 -0.82 -0.24
N LEU A 60 27.53 -1.76 -0.21
CA LEU A 60 27.85 -3.19 -0.29
C LEU A 60 28.51 -3.58 -1.62
N PHE A 61 28.16 -2.90 -2.73
CA PHE A 61 28.81 -3.11 -4.02
C PHE A 61 30.24 -2.55 -4.06
N LYS A 62 30.50 -1.43 -3.39
CA LYS A 62 31.84 -0.83 -3.30
C LYS A 62 32.76 -1.63 -2.37
N ASN A 63 32.22 -2.10 -1.25
CA ASN A 63 32.94 -2.85 -0.24
C ASN A 63 32.14 -4.08 0.18
N PRO A 64 32.53 -5.30 -0.26
CA PRO A 64 31.86 -6.54 0.12
C PRO A 64 31.83 -6.81 1.63
N ASP A 65 32.76 -6.22 2.40
CA ASP A 65 32.84 -6.36 3.86
C ASP A 65 31.98 -5.31 4.60
N TYR A 66 31.26 -4.45 3.88
CA TYR A 66 30.34 -3.48 4.47
C TYR A 66 29.17 -4.18 5.16
N VAL A 67 28.88 -3.78 6.40
CA VAL A 67 27.75 -4.31 7.18
C VAL A 67 26.58 -3.32 7.07
N PRO A 68 25.47 -3.68 6.42
CA PRO A 68 24.33 -2.78 6.27
C PRO A 68 23.71 -2.40 7.62
N SER A 69 23.19 -1.17 7.72
CA SER A 69 22.57 -0.65 8.97
C SER A 69 21.37 -1.46 9.47
N CYS A 70 20.74 -2.21 8.56
CA CYS A 70 19.58 -3.06 8.84
C CYS A 70 19.95 -4.55 8.97
N ASN A 71 21.22 -4.86 9.24
CA ASN A 71 21.72 -6.20 9.56
C ASN A 71 21.86 -6.36 11.08
N PHE A 72 20.82 -6.88 11.74
CA PHE A 72 20.77 -7.00 13.20
C PHE A 72 21.11 -8.41 13.68
N ASN A 73 20.61 -9.43 12.98
CA ASN A 73 20.80 -10.83 13.33
C ASN A 73 20.62 -11.72 12.08
N PRO A 74 20.90 -13.04 12.15
CA PRO A 74 20.81 -13.92 10.98
C PRO A 74 19.44 -13.96 10.30
N VAL A 75 18.36 -13.67 11.03
CA VAL A 75 16.99 -13.61 10.52
C VAL A 75 16.67 -12.22 9.95
N LEU A 76 17.10 -11.14 10.61
CA LEU A 76 16.92 -9.75 10.21
C LEU A 76 18.21 -9.23 9.55
N SER A 77 18.46 -9.67 8.31
CA SER A 77 19.68 -9.36 7.57
C SER A 77 19.38 -8.85 6.16
N CYS A 78 19.65 -7.57 5.93
CA CYS A 78 19.56 -6.98 4.60
C CYS A 78 20.59 -7.52 3.62
N GLY A 79 21.81 -7.83 4.09
CA GLY A 79 22.91 -8.29 3.24
C GLY A 79 22.59 -9.63 2.56
N SER A 80 22.03 -10.58 3.32
CA SER A 80 21.65 -11.89 2.78
C SER A 80 20.51 -11.83 1.77
N VAL A 81 19.60 -10.87 1.92
CA VAL A 81 18.49 -10.60 0.98
C VAL A 81 19.01 -9.93 -0.28
N MET A 82 19.88 -8.93 -0.14
CA MET A 82 20.45 -8.15 -1.24
C MET A 82 21.40 -8.97 -2.13
N ALA A 83 22.09 -9.97 -1.59
CA ALA A 83 22.98 -10.82 -2.38
C ALA A 83 22.25 -11.73 -3.38
N LYS A 84 20.92 -11.81 -3.31
CA LYS A 84 20.12 -12.75 -4.09
C LYS A 84 19.69 -12.14 -5.44
N PRO A 85 19.59 -12.94 -6.52
CA PRO A 85 19.12 -12.47 -7.83
C PRO A 85 17.74 -11.81 -7.78
N GLN A 86 16.88 -12.25 -6.85
CA GLN A 86 15.55 -11.69 -6.64
C GLN A 86 15.57 -10.21 -6.21
N ALA A 87 16.71 -9.69 -5.75
CA ALA A 87 16.89 -8.28 -5.39
C ALA A 87 17.08 -7.34 -6.62
N ALA A 88 17.15 -7.90 -7.84
CA ALA A 88 17.20 -7.15 -9.08
C ALA A 88 16.21 -7.71 -10.11
N LEU A 89 15.20 -6.91 -10.46
CA LEU A 89 14.23 -7.21 -11.51
C LEU A 89 14.59 -6.40 -12.76
N PHE A 90 14.46 -7.00 -13.94
CA PHE A 90 14.80 -6.36 -15.23
C PHE A 90 16.25 -5.84 -15.33
N GLY A 91 17.16 -6.38 -14.52
CA GLY A 91 18.58 -6.01 -14.54
C GLY A 91 18.94 -4.79 -13.68
N PHE A 92 17.98 -4.15 -13.01
CA PHE A 92 18.25 -3.06 -12.07
C PHE A 92 17.80 -3.41 -10.64
N PRO A 93 18.40 -2.80 -9.61
CA PRO A 93 17.99 -3.02 -8.23
C PRO A 93 16.52 -2.66 -7.98
N ASN A 94 15.77 -3.56 -7.34
CA ASN A 94 14.37 -3.34 -6.97
C ASN A 94 14.11 -2.02 -6.21
N PRO A 95 15.00 -1.56 -5.30
CA PRO A 95 14.80 -0.29 -4.58
C PRO A 95 14.62 0.92 -5.50
N LEU A 96 15.17 0.91 -6.72
CA LEU A 96 14.98 2.00 -7.69
C LEU A 96 13.53 2.10 -8.19
N LEU A 97 12.83 0.97 -8.35
CA LEU A 97 11.39 0.97 -8.65
C LEU A 97 10.61 1.58 -7.50
N GLY A 98 11.02 1.28 -6.26
CA GLY A 98 10.45 1.86 -5.06
C GLY A 98 10.55 3.38 -5.08
N ILE A 99 11.76 3.92 -5.31
CA ILE A 99 12.00 5.36 -5.41
C ILE A 99 11.08 6.01 -6.46
N ALA A 100 11.04 5.47 -7.68
CA ALA A 100 10.22 6.02 -8.75
C ALA A 100 8.71 5.96 -8.44
N GLY A 101 8.23 4.80 -7.98
CA GLY A 101 6.82 4.59 -7.66
C GLY A 101 6.36 5.46 -6.48
N PHE A 102 7.14 5.51 -5.40
CA PHE A 102 6.79 6.33 -4.25
C PHE A 102 6.91 7.82 -4.53
N ALA A 103 7.83 8.27 -5.39
CA ALA A 103 7.87 9.66 -5.82
C ALA A 103 6.56 10.10 -6.50
N VAL A 104 6.00 9.25 -7.38
CA VAL A 104 4.68 9.49 -7.99
C VAL A 104 3.58 9.55 -6.93
N VAL A 105 3.58 8.60 -5.99
CA VAL A 105 2.59 8.54 -4.91
C VAL A 105 2.63 9.78 -4.00
N ILE A 106 3.82 10.21 -3.57
CA ILE A 106 4.01 11.44 -2.79
C ILE A 106 3.47 12.64 -3.56
N THR A 107 3.89 12.79 -4.82
CA THR A 107 3.49 13.92 -5.67
C THR A 107 1.98 13.96 -5.83
N THR A 108 1.35 12.79 -6.00
CA THR A 108 -0.12 12.66 -6.05
C THR A 108 -0.78 13.15 -4.77
N GLY A 109 -0.30 12.68 -3.61
CA GLY A 109 -0.84 13.06 -2.31
C GLY A 109 -0.73 14.56 -2.06
N VAL A 110 0.45 15.14 -2.29
CA VAL A 110 0.71 16.57 -2.12
C VAL A 110 -0.12 17.41 -3.08
N ALA A 111 -0.25 17.00 -4.34
CA ALA A 111 -1.09 17.70 -5.31
C ALA A 111 -2.56 17.77 -4.85
N ILE A 112 -3.10 16.67 -4.31
CA ILE A 112 -4.48 16.65 -3.79
C ILE A 112 -4.61 17.52 -2.54
N LEU A 113 -3.63 17.51 -1.63
CA LEU A 113 -3.60 18.41 -0.47
C LEU A 113 -3.56 19.89 -0.89
N ALA A 114 -2.88 20.21 -1.99
CA ALA A 114 -2.87 21.54 -2.60
C ALA A 114 -4.17 21.90 -3.34
N GLY A 115 -5.16 21.00 -3.36
CA GLY A 115 -6.47 21.22 -3.98
C GLY A 115 -6.58 20.76 -5.44
N ALA A 116 -5.57 20.05 -5.98
CA ALA A 116 -5.63 19.54 -7.34
C ALA A 116 -6.72 18.48 -7.50
N ARG A 117 -7.40 18.51 -8.65
CA ARG A 117 -8.37 17.51 -9.07
C ARG A 117 -7.79 16.72 -10.25
N LEU A 118 -7.46 15.47 -10.00
CA LEU A 118 -6.86 14.59 -11.01
C LEU A 118 -7.94 13.88 -11.81
N ALA A 119 -7.68 13.69 -13.11
CA ALA A 119 -8.60 13.03 -14.03
C ALA A 119 -8.77 11.54 -13.70
N GLY A 120 -9.90 10.95 -14.11
CA GLY A 120 -10.21 9.53 -13.84
C GLY A 120 -9.19 8.55 -14.42
N TRP A 121 -8.62 8.83 -15.60
CA TRP A 121 -7.59 7.99 -16.22
C TRP A 121 -6.31 7.93 -15.37
N TYR A 122 -5.97 9.03 -14.68
CA TYR A 122 -4.81 9.09 -13.79
C TYR A 122 -5.02 8.16 -12.61
N TRP A 123 -6.21 8.18 -12.02
CA TRP A 123 -6.60 7.28 -10.94
C TRP A 123 -6.61 5.81 -11.35
N ALA A 124 -7.02 5.51 -12.59
CA ALA A 124 -6.93 4.16 -13.14
C ALA A 124 -5.46 3.73 -13.34
N GLY A 125 -4.61 4.61 -13.87
CA GLY A 125 -3.17 4.35 -13.99
C GLY A 125 -2.51 4.13 -12.63
N LEU A 126 -2.85 4.95 -11.63
CA LEU A 126 -2.39 4.79 -10.26
C LEU A 126 -2.84 3.46 -9.67
N GLN A 127 -4.10 3.03 -9.91
CA GLN A 127 -4.59 1.72 -9.49
C GLN A 127 -3.74 0.59 -10.05
N VAL A 128 -3.47 0.62 -11.36
CA VAL A 128 -2.64 -0.38 -12.02
C VAL A 128 -1.25 -0.41 -11.37
N GLY A 129 -0.63 0.76 -11.18
CA GLY A 129 0.67 0.87 -10.52
C GLY A 129 0.69 0.28 -9.11
N VAL A 130 -0.26 0.65 -8.24
CA VAL A 130 -0.30 0.12 -6.86
C VAL A 130 -0.67 -1.36 -6.81
N THR A 131 -1.42 -1.86 -7.79
CA THR A 131 -1.75 -3.30 -7.89
C THR A 131 -0.52 -4.11 -8.31
N LEU A 132 0.25 -3.62 -9.27
CA LEU A 132 1.54 -4.23 -9.65
C LEU A 132 2.52 -4.20 -8.48
N ALA A 133 2.59 -3.08 -7.75
CA ALA A 133 3.40 -2.98 -6.54
C ALA A 133 2.96 -4.00 -5.48
N MET A 134 1.65 -4.16 -5.25
CA MET A 134 1.11 -5.15 -4.32
C MET A 134 1.51 -6.58 -4.72
N ALA A 135 1.32 -6.96 -5.98
CA ALA A 135 1.72 -8.27 -6.48
C ALA A 135 3.23 -8.50 -6.30
N PHE A 136 4.03 -7.47 -6.57
CA PHE A 136 5.47 -7.53 -6.41
C PHE A 136 5.90 -7.71 -4.95
N ILE A 137 5.31 -6.98 -4.00
CA ILE A 137 5.65 -7.17 -2.59
C ILE A 137 5.21 -8.55 -2.07
N CYS A 138 4.06 -9.08 -2.53
CA CYS A 138 3.63 -10.43 -2.16
C CYS A 138 4.66 -11.49 -2.62
N TRP A 139 5.18 -11.34 -3.83
CA TRP A 139 6.24 -12.20 -4.34
C TRP A 139 7.55 -12.05 -3.55
N LEU A 140 7.94 -10.82 -3.19
CA LEU A 140 9.13 -10.57 -2.36
C LEU A 140 8.99 -11.11 -0.93
N ILE A 141 7.80 -11.02 -0.32
CA ILE A 141 7.50 -11.62 0.99
C ILE A 141 7.71 -13.13 0.90
N TYR A 142 7.09 -13.78 -0.09
CA TYR A 142 7.25 -15.22 -0.30
C TYR A 142 8.73 -15.60 -0.51
N SER A 143 9.45 -14.87 -1.36
CA SER A 143 10.87 -15.12 -1.62
C SER A 143 11.71 -14.97 -0.34
N SER A 144 11.48 -13.92 0.45
CA SER A 144 12.20 -13.66 1.71
C SER A 144 11.98 -14.77 2.73
N LEU A 145 10.73 -15.20 2.92
CA LEU A 145 10.36 -16.20 3.92
C LEU A 145 10.78 -17.62 3.52
N TYR A 146 10.54 -18.01 2.27
CA TYR A 146 10.61 -19.43 1.87
C TYR A 146 11.81 -19.76 0.98
N SER A 147 12.42 -18.78 0.32
CA SER A 147 13.61 -19.01 -0.52
C SER A 147 14.91 -18.53 0.12
N ILE A 148 14.89 -17.35 0.74
CA ILE A 148 16.07 -16.73 1.35
C ILE A 148 16.22 -17.17 2.81
N GLY A 149 15.11 -17.19 3.55
CA GLY A 149 15.12 -17.47 5.00
C GLY A 149 15.65 -16.30 5.83
N ALA A 150 15.53 -15.07 5.32
CA ALA A 150 15.90 -13.85 6.01
C ALA A 150 14.97 -12.70 5.61
N LEU A 151 14.87 -11.70 6.48
CA LEU A 151 14.01 -10.53 6.39
C LEU A 151 14.84 -9.26 6.41
N CYS A 152 14.44 -8.28 5.63
CA CYS A 152 15.05 -6.97 5.58
C CYS A 152 14.10 -5.95 6.24
N PRO A 153 14.51 -5.27 7.34
CA PRO A 153 13.70 -4.24 8.00
C PRO A 153 13.20 -3.14 7.07
N TYR A 154 14.04 -2.61 6.18
CA TYR A 154 13.60 -1.58 5.22
C TYR A 154 12.62 -2.13 4.17
N CYS A 155 12.77 -3.38 3.72
CA CYS A 155 11.78 -4.01 2.85
C CYS A 155 10.43 -4.13 3.56
N MET A 156 10.41 -4.51 4.84
CA MET A 156 9.19 -4.56 5.64
C MET A 156 8.51 -3.19 5.76
N VAL A 157 9.29 -2.11 5.89
CA VAL A 157 8.76 -0.74 5.84
C VAL A 157 8.11 -0.44 4.50
N VAL A 158 8.74 -0.83 3.38
CA VAL A 158 8.14 -0.70 2.04
C VAL A 158 6.83 -1.48 1.92
N TRP A 159 6.76 -2.70 2.46
CA TRP A 159 5.53 -3.50 2.49
C TRP A 159 4.44 -2.80 3.30
N ALA A 160 4.78 -2.33 4.50
CA ALA A 160 3.89 -1.63 5.42
C ALA A 160 3.36 -0.30 4.84
N ALA A 161 4.15 0.40 4.02
CA ALA A 161 3.71 1.60 3.33
C ALA A 161 2.79 1.28 2.13
N THR A 162 3.12 0.23 1.37
CA THR A 162 2.39 -0.14 0.14
C THR A 162 0.97 -0.65 0.42
N LEU A 163 0.79 -1.44 1.49
CA LEU A 163 -0.52 -1.99 1.91
C LEU A 163 -1.62 -0.91 2.07
N PRO A 164 -1.45 0.13 2.92
CA PRO A 164 -2.45 1.17 3.08
C PRO A 164 -2.63 1.98 1.79
N ILE A 165 -1.55 2.31 1.06
CA ILE A 165 -1.66 3.01 -0.22
C ILE A 165 -2.60 2.25 -1.18
N PHE A 166 -2.39 0.96 -1.35
CA PHE A 166 -3.22 0.13 -2.21
C PHE A 166 -4.68 0.11 -1.76
N VAL A 167 -4.94 -0.12 -0.45
CA VAL A 167 -6.30 -0.19 0.08
C VAL A 167 -7.03 1.14 -0.13
N PHE A 168 -6.44 2.26 0.25
CA PHE A 168 -7.09 3.58 0.15
C PHE A 168 -7.32 4.02 -1.30
N VAL A 169 -6.38 3.76 -2.21
CA VAL A 169 -6.57 4.03 -3.65
C VAL A 169 -7.67 3.15 -4.23
N SER A 170 -7.70 1.86 -3.87
CA SER A 170 -8.72 0.92 -4.33
C SER A 170 -10.11 1.31 -3.86
N VAL A 171 -10.28 1.67 -2.59
CA VAL A 171 -11.57 2.11 -2.04
C VAL A 171 -12.04 3.40 -2.70
N ARG A 172 -11.14 4.37 -2.89
CA ARG A 172 -11.45 5.62 -3.61
C ARG A 172 -11.95 5.32 -5.02
N ASN A 173 -11.24 4.48 -5.77
CA ASN A 173 -11.59 4.14 -7.14
C ASN A 173 -12.89 3.35 -7.22
N LEU A 174 -13.13 2.47 -6.25
CA LEU A 174 -14.37 1.70 -6.15
C LEU A 174 -15.59 2.63 -5.97
N HIS A 175 -15.49 3.63 -5.09
CA HIS A 175 -16.51 4.67 -4.95
C HIS A 175 -16.66 5.52 -6.22
N ALA A 176 -15.55 5.96 -6.81
CA ALA A 176 -15.57 6.81 -8.01
C ALA A 176 -16.13 6.10 -9.26
N SER A 177 -16.02 4.76 -9.33
CA SER A 177 -16.57 3.96 -10.43
C SER A 177 -18.10 3.77 -10.38
N GLY A 178 -18.75 4.15 -9.28
CA GLY A 178 -20.17 3.88 -9.04
C GLY A 178 -20.49 2.43 -8.71
N LEU A 179 -19.51 1.52 -8.66
CA LEU A 179 -19.74 0.10 -8.40
C LEU A 179 -20.32 -0.16 -7.00
N THR A 180 -19.97 0.68 -6.01
CA THR A 180 -20.55 0.61 -4.66
C THR A 180 -22.05 0.90 -4.63
N SER A 181 -22.57 1.66 -5.61
CA SER A 181 -24.00 1.92 -5.75
C SER A 181 -24.75 0.77 -6.44
N ARG A 182 -24.03 -0.08 -7.18
CA ARG A 182 -24.61 -1.18 -7.97
C ARG A 182 -24.45 -2.54 -7.31
N SER A 183 -23.58 -2.66 -6.31
CA SER A 183 -23.26 -3.92 -5.64
C SER A 183 -23.07 -3.71 -4.14
N GLY A 184 -23.94 -4.35 -3.34
CA GLY A 184 -23.80 -4.37 -1.88
C GLY A 184 -22.49 -5.01 -1.40
N ALA A 185 -21.96 -5.99 -2.15
CA ALA A 185 -20.66 -6.60 -1.86
C ALA A 185 -19.51 -5.60 -2.05
N ALA A 186 -19.52 -4.82 -3.14
CA ALA A 186 -18.51 -3.77 -3.36
C ALA A 186 -18.57 -2.71 -2.25
N LEU A 187 -19.76 -2.33 -1.81
CA LEU A 187 -19.94 -1.42 -0.68
C LEU A 187 -19.42 -2.02 0.64
N ALA A 188 -19.70 -3.30 0.91
CA ALA A 188 -19.21 -3.98 2.10
C ALA A 188 -17.68 -4.04 2.15
N VAL A 189 -17.03 -4.33 1.01
CA VAL A 189 -15.57 -4.29 0.87
C VAL A 189 -15.02 -2.90 1.13
N ALA A 190 -15.62 -1.86 0.53
CA ALA A 190 -15.22 -0.47 0.73
C ALA A 190 -15.30 -0.04 2.21
N ARG A 191 -16.39 -0.43 2.90
CA ARG A 191 -16.58 -0.14 4.32
C ARG A 191 -15.62 -0.93 5.22
N SER A 192 -15.22 -2.12 4.82
CA SER A 192 -14.33 -3.00 5.57
C SER A 192 -12.84 -2.71 5.36
N HIS A 193 -12.48 -1.59 4.72
CA HIS A 193 -11.10 -1.26 4.37
C HIS A 193 -10.11 -1.32 5.54
N ALA A 194 -10.52 -0.85 6.73
CA ALA A 194 -9.69 -0.93 7.94
C ALA A 194 -9.47 -2.39 8.38
N LEU A 195 -10.52 -3.21 8.33
CA LEU A 195 -10.42 -4.65 8.64
C LEU A 195 -9.52 -5.36 7.61
N ILE A 196 -9.68 -5.08 6.32
CA ILE A 196 -8.84 -5.63 5.26
C ILE A 196 -7.37 -5.29 5.50
N LEU A 197 -7.07 -4.03 5.85
CA LEU A 197 -5.72 -3.58 6.15
C LEU A 197 -5.15 -4.31 7.38
N VAL A 198 -5.92 -4.39 8.47
CA VAL A 198 -5.51 -5.07 9.71
C VAL A 198 -5.26 -6.57 9.45
N LEU A 199 -6.15 -7.23 8.70
CA LEU A 199 -6.00 -8.65 8.37
C LEU A 199 -4.78 -8.88 7.46
N ALA A 200 -4.54 -8.02 6.47
CA ALA A 200 -3.38 -8.14 5.59
C ALA A 200 -2.06 -7.97 6.38
N VAL A 201 -1.96 -6.94 7.22
CA VAL A 201 -0.79 -6.71 8.07
C VAL A 201 -0.62 -7.85 9.08
N GLY A 202 -1.71 -8.26 9.74
CA GLY A 202 -1.71 -9.36 10.70
C GLY A 202 -1.28 -10.68 10.08
N LEU A 203 -1.76 -10.98 8.86
CA LEU A 203 -1.36 -12.17 8.11
C LEU A 203 0.16 -12.17 7.85
N VAL A 204 0.73 -11.06 7.38
CA VAL A 204 2.18 -10.95 7.15
C VAL A 204 2.97 -11.16 8.45
N ILE A 205 2.54 -10.56 9.56
CA ILE A 205 3.17 -10.73 10.87
C ILE A 205 3.10 -12.19 11.33
N VAL A 206 1.93 -12.84 11.20
CA VAL A 206 1.74 -14.24 11.57
C VAL A 206 2.63 -15.16 10.73
N LEU A 207 2.73 -14.93 9.41
CA LEU A 207 3.61 -15.71 8.54
C LEU A 207 5.09 -15.57 8.94
N ILE A 208 5.53 -14.36 9.30
CA ILE A 208 6.88 -14.12 9.84
C ILE A 208 7.09 -14.87 11.16
N ALA A 209 6.15 -14.76 12.10
CA ALA A 209 6.25 -15.40 13.40
C ALA A 209 6.31 -16.92 13.31
N ILE A 210 5.44 -17.54 12.49
CA ILE A 210 5.44 -18.99 12.25
C ILE A 210 6.75 -19.43 11.60
N ARG A 211 7.20 -18.72 10.56
CA ARG A 211 8.37 -19.14 9.78
C ARG A 211 9.66 -19.14 10.60
N PHE A 212 9.81 -18.19 11.51
CA PHE A 212 11.00 -18.00 12.34
C PHE A 212 10.81 -18.45 13.79
N TRP A 213 9.72 -19.19 14.08
CA TRP A 213 9.37 -19.62 15.43
C TRP A 213 10.52 -20.36 16.14
N SER A 214 11.21 -21.26 15.45
CA SER A 214 12.34 -22.01 16.00
C SER A 214 13.47 -21.11 16.48
N TYR A 215 13.77 -20.04 15.75
CA TYR A 215 14.77 -19.04 16.12
C TYR A 215 14.32 -18.26 17.36
N TRP A 216 13.09 -17.74 17.35
CA TRP A 216 12.54 -17.03 18.51
C TRP A 216 12.53 -17.92 19.75
N SER A 217 12.11 -19.18 19.62
CA SER A 217 12.11 -20.16 20.71
C SER A 217 13.44 -20.58 21.26
N SER A 218 14.53 -20.19 20.61
CA SER A 218 15.88 -20.43 21.11
C SER A 218 16.46 -19.27 21.92
N LEU A 219 15.79 -18.12 21.94
CA LEU A 219 16.22 -16.91 22.64
C LEU A 219 15.69 -16.81 24.09
N TYR A 220 14.82 -17.73 24.50
CA TYR A 220 14.23 -17.85 25.84
C TYR A 220 14.31 -19.29 26.32
#